data_AF-A0A1F9L3K4-F1
#
_entry.id   AF-A0A1F9L3K4-F1
#
_cell.length_a   1.000
_cell.length_b   1.000
_cell.length_c   1.000
_cell.angle_alpha   90.00
_cell.angle_beta   90.00
_cell.angle_gamma   90.00
#
_symmetry.space_group_name_H-M   'P 1'
#
loop_
_entity.id
_entity.type
_entity.pdbx_description
1 polymer ?
#
loop_
_entity_poly.entity_id
_entity_poly.type
_entity_poly.pdbx_seq_one_letter_code
_entity_poly.pdbx_strand_id
1 'polypeptide(L)'
;MKTPYIKHTFGDEVSRKLKSRHGWLTAGVASSIPWPSLDVCIEYAEDEYFLRGSEREGKPSPPGITIACNRDDVDNVISKVYRFTSILSWFLGGYVYVSGYVLGSHPILYGDQKLVYSSLGIAGSKSFNCNHMPIIENENVRKALAFWREGKRLCHIHDSYAFLSFYKVIESQFSDTKKKVKWIAAAIDNLTDRAGKRVAELRQEGIDISRHLVESGRCAVAHASFEGEIVDPDVPSDRRRLSADLIIMEELARMYIRDELKVPDSRSLYRSRNHLSPWDSLIPPDTLEILRCGGTPEDCSCLHGLTVSVGLWPDGPIKGLEKMTMHVDSVKDGVVKMVLINERKTVLLIFFLDYRSGKIHTNLEDGGLIYGENSPEEADVLSYATFFYHVLGNGIAELAHGSLEPIDCEVVIPVNIIPPNPEEAIKEAVQRFRSEHAANENKER
;
A
#
# COMPACT_ATOMS: atom_id res chain seq x y z
N MET A 1 3.71 -12.29 -10.46
CA MET A 1 4.10 -10.91 -10.06
C MET A 1 4.48 -10.96 -8.59
N LYS A 2 5.61 -10.37 -8.19
CA LYS A 2 6.04 -10.37 -6.78
C LYS A 2 5.47 -9.16 -6.06
N THR A 3 5.07 -9.33 -4.80
CA THR A 3 4.59 -8.27 -3.90
C THR A 3 5.46 -8.31 -2.65
N PRO A 4 6.69 -7.78 -2.69
CA PRO A 4 7.63 -7.90 -1.58
C PRO A 4 7.26 -6.96 -0.44
N TYR A 5 7.77 -7.21 0.76
CA TYR A 5 7.81 -6.16 1.78
C TYR A 5 8.64 -4.97 1.30
N ILE A 6 8.07 -3.78 1.39
CA ILE A 6 8.69 -2.53 0.96
C ILE A 6 9.06 -1.74 2.21
N LYS A 7 10.36 -1.57 2.42
CA LYS A 7 10.86 -0.83 3.56
C LYS A 7 10.56 0.66 3.39
N HIS A 8 9.90 1.22 4.40
CA HIS A 8 9.63 2.65 4.50
C HIS A 8 10.52 3.24 5.59
N THR A 9 11.27 4.27 5.26
CA THR A 9 12.15 4.97 6.19
C THR A 9 11.66 6.39 6.37
N PHE A 10 11.51 6.84 7.62
CA PHE A 10 10.97 8.15 7.98
C PHE A 10 11.96 8.97 8.83
N GLY A 11 11.71 10.27 8.96
CA GLY A 11 12.42 11.15 9.91
C GLY A 11 13.89 11.42 9.54
N ASP A 12 14.73 11.53 10.56
CA ASP A 12 16.14 11.97 10.42
C ASP A 12 16.98 11.06 9.52
N GLU A 13 16.65 9.78 9.46
CA GLU A 13 17.29 8.81 8.56
C GLU A 13 17.16 9.24 7.09
N VAL A 14 15.97 9.71 6.69
CA VAL A 14 15.71 10.20 5.33
C VAL A 14 16.59 11.40 5.04
N SER A 15 16.67 12.35 5.97
CA SER A 15 17.52 13.54 5.86
C SER A 15 19.00 13.19 5.72
N ARG A 16 19.46 12.15 6.43
CA ARG A 16 20.85 11.68 6.35
C ARG A 16 21.14 10.97 5.03
N LYS A 17 20.25 10.10 4.55
CA LYS A 17 20.36 9.46 3.23
C LYS A 17 20.43 10.49 2.10
N LEU A 18 19.60 11.54 2.13
CA LEU A 18 19.61 12.63 1.15
C LEU A 18 20.90 13.46 1.14
N LYS A 19 21.61 13.52 2.26
CA LYS A 19 22.90 14.23 2.39
C LYS A 19 24.11 13.31 2.13
N SER A 20 23.91 12.01 1.98
CA SER A 20 24.98 11.00 1.93
C SER A 20 25.75 10.96 0.61
N ARG A 21 25.20 11.57 -0.46
CA ARG A 21 25.79 11.54 -1.79
C ARG A 21 25.56 12.82 -2.58
N HIS A 22 26.35 12.96 -3.64
CA HIS A 22 26.09 13.92 -4.70
C HIS A 22 25.34 13.28 -5.88
N GLY A 23 24.62 14.13 -6.61
CA GLY A 23 23.90 13.74 -7.83
C GLY A 23 22.49 13.23 -7.55
N TRP A 24 21.51 14.07 -7.83
CA TRP A 24 20.10 13.84 -7.57
C TRP A 24 19.25 14.32 -8.73
N LEU A 25 18.20 13.55 -9.04
CA LEU A 25 17.09 13.97 -9.87
C LEU A 25 15.88 14.13 -8.96
N THR A 26 15.22 15.29 -9.02
CA THR A 26 13.93 15.50 -8.34
C THR A 26 12.86 15.79 -9.38
N ALA A 27 11.86 14.92 -9.45
CA ALA A 27 10.66 15.12 -10.23
C ALA A 27 9.58 15.78 -9.36
N GLY A 28 9.03 16.90 -9.80
CA GLY A 28 7.83 17.49 -9.16
C GLY A 28 6.58 16.74 -9.57
N VAL A 29 5.66 16.50 -8.64
CA VAL A 29 4.46 15.70 -8.90
C VAL A 29 3.15 16.43 -8.64
N ALA A 30 2.14 16.15 -9.46
CA ALA A 30 0.74 16.37 -9.14
C ALA A 30 0.12 15.04 -8.71
N SER A 31 -0.44 14.96 -7.50
CA SER A 31 -0.99 13.74 -6.93
C SER A 31 -2.46 13.88 -6.56
N SER A 32 -3.23 12.81 -6.80
CA SER A 32 -4.56 12.61 -6.21
C SER A 32 -4.63 11.47 -5.21
N ILE A 33 -3.52 10.77 -4.98
CA ILE A 33 -3.42 9.76 -3.93
C ILE A 33 -3.07 10.45 -2.60
N PRO A 34 -3.34 9.80 -1.46
CA PRO A 34 -2.84 10.28 -0.18
C PRO A 34 -1.30 10.38 -0.23
N TRP A 35 -0.78 11.61 -0.14
CA TRP A 35 0.65 11.91 -0.21
C TRP A 35 1.22 12.15 1.19
N PRO A 36 2.48 11.76 1.47
CA PRO A 36 3.06 11.97 2.79
C PRO A 36 3.24 13.46 3.09
N SER A 37 2.94 13.85 4.33
CA SER A 37 3.19 15.22 4.81
C SER A 37 4.69 15.48 4.99
N LEU A 38 5.44 14.50 5.49
CA LEU A 38 6.89 14.56 5.69
C LEU A 38 7.65 13.68 4.69
N ASP A 39 8.95 13.89 4.50
CA ASP A 39 9.74 13.05 3.60
C ASP A 39 9.74 11.57 4.04
N VAL A 40 9.58 10.65 3.08
CA VAL A 40 9.71 9.20 3.28
C VAL A 40 10.59 8.61 2.19
N CYS A 41 11.50 7.71 2.56
CA CYS A 41 12.30 6.93 1.62
C CYS A 41 11.71 5.52 1.49
N ILE A 42 11.53 5.07 0.26
CA ILE A 42 10.90 3.81 -0.10
C ILE A 42 11.90 2.99 -0.91
N GLU A 43 12.21 1.79 -0.42
CA GLU A 43 13.07 0.83 -1.12
C GLU A 43 12.19 -0.04 -2.03
N TYR A 44 12.18 0.25 -3.33
CA TYR A 44 11.32 -0.42 -4.30
C TYR A 44 12.08 -0.81 -5.57
N ALA A 45 11.99 -2.07 -5.97
CA ALA A 45 12.66 -2.61 -7.15
C ALA A 45 14.17 -2.25 -7.22
N GLU A 46 14.87 -2.42 -6.09
CA GLU A 46 16.32 -2.17 -5.91
C GLU A 46 16.74 -0.68 -5.93
N ASP A 47 15.80 0.25 -6.08
CA ASP A 47 16.04 1.68 -6.03
C ASP A 47 15.44 2.33 -4.77
N GLU A 48 16.06 3.42 -4.31
CA GLU A 48 15.53 4.27 -3.24
C GLU A 48 14.77 5.46 -3.83
N TYR A 49 13.47 5.53 -3.55
CA TYR A 49 12.60 6.64 -3.93
C TYR A 49 12.30 7.51 -2.71
N PHE A 50 12.73 8.77 -2.76
CA PHE A 50 12.47 9.75 -1.71
C PHE A 50 11.24 10.56 -2.08
N LEU A 51 10.09 10.22 -1.49
CA LEU A 51 8.88 11.02 -1.64
C LEU A 51 9.05 12.25 -0.78
N ARG A 52 9.17 13.40 -1.44
CA ARG A 52 9.28 14.72 -0.84
C ARG A 52 7.91 15.10 -0.30
N GLY A 53 7.84 15.37 1.00
CA GLY A 53 6.60 15.65 1.71
C GLY A 53 5.91 16.92 1.20
N SER A 54 4.59 17.01 1.40
CA SER A 54 3.82 18.23 1.12
C SER A 54 4.01 19.33 2.16
N GLU A 55 4.76 19.06 3.24
CA GLU A 55 5.08 19.99 4.29
C GLU A 55 6.58 19.95 4.62
N ARG A 56 7.15 21.12 4.93
CA ARG A 56 8.50 21.26 5.47
C ARG A 56 8.52 22.38 6.48
N GLU A 57 9.00 22.11 7.70
CA GLU A 57 9.10 23.10 8.78
C GLU A 57 7.74 23.80 9.07
N GLY A 58 6.64 23.05 9.06
CA GLY A 58 5.30 23.58 9.30
C GLY A 58 4.71 24.38 8.13
N LYS A 59 5.35 24.39 6.96
CA LYS A 59 4.92 25.15 5.79
C LYS A 59 4.66 24.24 4.59
N PRO A 60 3.70 24.58 3.70
CA PRO A 60 3.51 23.86 2.46
C PRO A 60 4.80 23.78 1.64
N SER A 61 5.09 22.59 1.12
CA SER A 61 6.24 22.26 0.29
C SER A 61 5.77 21.56 -0.98
N PRO A 62 6.40 21.82 -2.14
CA PRO A 62 6.03 21.13 -3.38
C PRO A 62 6.33 19.62 -3.25
N PRO A 63 5.32 18.74 -3.43
CA PRO A 63 5.55 17.31 -3.41
C PRO A 63 6.39 16.88 -4.62
N GLY A 64 7.17 15.82 -4.45
CA GLY A 64 8.05 15.34 -5.51
C GLY A 64 8.65 13.99 -5.20
N ILE A 65 9.36 13.44 -6.16
CA ILE A 65 10.12 12.20 -5.99
C ILE A 65 11.57 12.52 -6.32
N THR A 66 12.44 12.37 -5.33
CA THR A 66 13.88 12.46 -5.50
C THR A 66 14.46 11.05 -5.60
N ILE A 67 15.39 10.85 -6.52
CA ILE A 67 16.12 9.60 -6.71
C ILE A 67 17.58 9.93 -7.04
N ALA A 68 18.50 9.05 -6.63
CA ALA A 68 19.90 9.18 -6.98
C ALA A 68 20.09 9.20 -8.51
N CYS A 69 20.89 10.15 -9.01
CA CYS A 69 21.09 10.31 -10.45
C CYS A 69 22.52 10.76 -10.78
N ASN A 70 23.18 10.05 -11.68
CA ASN A 70 24.38 10.53 -12.34
C ASN A 70 23.98 11.37 -13.55
N ARG A 71 24.79 12.38 -13.91
CA ARG A 71 24.45 13.31 -15.01
C ARG A 71 24.32 12.64 -16.38
N ASP A 72 25.00 11.51 -16.57
CA ASP A 72 25.02 10.80 -17.85
C ASP A 72 23.87 9.78 -17.97
N ASP A 73 23.01 9.64 -16.95
CA ASP A 73 21.97 8.59 -16.87
C ASP A 73 20.54 9.13 -16.66
N VAL A 74 20.32 10.40 -16.99
CA VAL A 74 19.08 11.14 -16.68
C VAL A 74 17.84 10.46 -17.25
N ASP A 75 17.88 10.04 -18.52
CA ASP A 75 16.71 9.46 -19.22
C ASP A 75 16.28 8.12 -18.62
N ASN A 76 17.25 7.31 -18.19
CA ASN A 76 16.96 6.04 -17.51
C ASN A 76 16.38 6.30 -16.13
N VAL A 77 16.94 7.25 -15.37
CA VAL A 77 16.47 7.60 -14.02
C VAL A 77 15.06 8.20 -14.05
N ILE A 78 14.77 9.15 -14.95
CA ILE A 78 13.41 9.69 -15.08
C ILE A 78 12.42 8.60 -15.56
N SER A 79 12.86 7.67 -16.41
CA SER A 79 12.05 6.51 -16.80
C SER A 79 11.70 5.62 -15.60
N LYS A 80 12.61 5.44 -14.64
CA LYS A 80 12.32 4.75 -13.36
C LYS A 80 11.25 5.49 -12.56
N VAL A 81 11.32 6.83 -12.48
CA VAL A 81 10.30 7.64 -11.80
C VAL A 81 8.93 7.51 -12.51
N TYR A 82 8.89 7.53 -13.83
CA TYR A 82 7.64 7.29 -14.57
C TYR A 82 7.06 5.90 -14.32
N ARG A 83 7.89 4.86 -14.24
CA ARG A 83 7.42 3.49 -13.94
C ARG A 83 6.89 3.39 -12.51
N PHE A 84 7.62 3.94 -11.55
CA PHE A 84 7.22 3.97 -10.13
C PHE A 84 5.90 4.72 -9.93
N THR A 85 5.76 5.91 -10.50
CA THR A 85 4.50 6.68 -10.40
C THR A 85 3.33 5.98 -11.06
N SER A 86 3.53 5.21 -12.13
CA SER A 86 2.45 4.44 -12.77
C SER A 86 1.88 3.37 -11.85
N ILE A 87 2.75 2.56 -11.22
CA ILE A 87 2.28 1.53 -10.30
C ILE A 87 1.74 2.12 -8.99
N LEU A 88 2.37 3.17 -8.46
CA LEU A 88 1.89 3.84 -7.25
C LEU A 88 0.49 4.43 -7.43
N SER A 89 0.24 5.03 -8.60
CA SER A 89 -1.08 5.55 -9.00
C SER A 89 -2.15 4.47 -8.98
N TRP A 90 -1.85 3.32 -9.60
CA TRP A 90 -2.76 2.17 -9.62
C TRP A 90 -3.00 1.61 -8.22
N PHE A 91 -1.92 1.34 -7.48
CA PHE A 91 -1.96 0.67 -6.18
C PHE A 91 -2.77 1.46 -5.14
N LEU A 92 -2.64 2.79 -5.14
CA LEU A 92 -3.36 3.69 -4.23
C LEU A 92 -4.64 4.30 -4.84
N GLY A 93 -5.03 3.89 -6.04
CA GLY A 93 -6.34 4.22 -6.63
C GLY A 93 -6.49 5.66 -7.15
N GLY A 94 -5.41 6.32 -7.56
CA GLY A 94 -5.42 7.71 -8.06
C GLY A 94 -4.43 7.95 -9.20
N TYR A 95 -3.86 9.15 -9.25
CA TYR A 95 -2.74 9.48 -10.14
C TYR A 95 -1.59 10.13 -9.37
N VAL A 96 -0.37 9.93 -9.88
CA VAL A 96 0.85 10.65 -9.53
C VAL A 96 1.50 11.07 -10.85
N TYR A 97 1.20 12.27 -11.30
CA TYR A 97 1.68 12.81 -12.56
C TYR A 97 2.99 13.56 -12.35
N VAL A 98 4.00 13.30 -13.17
CA VAL A 98 5.27 14.03 -13.11
C VAL A 98 5.18 15.26 -14.00
N SER A 99 5.25 16.44 -13.39
CA SER A 99 5.08 17.73 -14.08
C SER A 99 6.38 18.26 -14.71
N GLY A 100 7.52 17.78 -14.22
CA GLY A 100 8.85 18.16 -14.69
C GLY A 100 9.90 17.67 -13.70
N TYR A 101 11.17 17.87 -14.01
CA TYR A 101 12.27 17.47 -13.12
C TYR A 101 13.42 18.46 -13.15
N VAL A 102 14.25 18.40 -12.10
CA VAL A 102 15.49 19.17 -11.96
C VAL A 102 16.63 18.24 -11.56
N LEU A 103 17.84 18.57 -12.01
CA LEU A 103 19.08 17.88 -11.66
C LEU A 103 19.91 18.76 -10.72
N GLY A 104 20.47 18.16 -9.68
CA GLY A 104 21.28 18.87 -8.70
C GLY A 104 22.44 18.03 -8.17
N SER A 105 23.51 18.69 -7.74
CA SER A 105 24.54 18.04 -6.91
C SER A 105 24.02 17.69 -5.51
N HIS A 106 22.94 18.34 -5.09
CA HIS A 106 22.18 18.10 -3.85
C HIS A 106 20.69 17.98 -4.19
N PRO A 107 19.85 17.42 -3.31
CA PRO A 107 18.42 17.35 -3.52
C PRO A 107 17.80 18.76 -3.58
N ILE A 108 17.28 19.14 -4.75
CA ILE A 108 16.60 20.41 -4.97
C ILE A 108 15.12 20.11 -5.25
N LEU A 109 14.22 20.89 -4.67
CA LEU A 109 12.78 20.75 -4.92
C LEU A 109 12.42 21.38 -6.28
N TYR A 110 11.51 20.74 -7.01
CA TYR A 110 10.96 21.27 -8.25
C TYR A 110 9.70 22.10 -7.94
N GLY A 111 9.75 23.41 -8.20
CA GLY A 111 8.79 24.37 -7.65
C GLY A 111 7.98 25.12 -8.70
N ASP A 112 7.07 24.45 -9.42
CA ASP A 112 5.93 25.12 -10.06
C ASP A 112 4.66 24.84 -9.26
N GLN A 113 4.24 25.81 -8.43
CA GLN A 113 3.11 25.65 -7.52
C GLN A 113 1.77 25.39 -8.22
N LYS A 114 1.62 25.71 -9.52
CA LYS A 114 0.38 25.41 -10.26
C LYS A 114 0.35 23.97 -10.76
N LEU A 115 1.51 23.41 -11.04
CA LEU A 115 1.66 22.08 -11.64
C LEU A 115 2.08 21.01 -10.61
N VAL A 116 2.48 21.40 -9.41
CA VAL A 116 3.03 20.51 -8.38
C VAL A 116 2.21 20.66 -7.11
N TYR A 117 1.42 19.64 -6.79
CA TYR A 117 0.49 19.66 -5.67
C TYR A 117 0.07 18.25 -5.26
N SER A 118 -0.46 18.10 -4.04
CA SER A 118 -1.26 16.94 -3.65
C SER A 118 -2.64 17.41 -3.23
N SER A 119 -3.70 16.81 -3.79
CA SER A 119 -5.07 17.12 -3.36
C SER A 119 -5.46 16.44 -2.05
N LEU A 120 -4.68 15.43 -1.62
CA LEU A 120 -4.90 14.68 -0.39
C LEU A 120 -3.59 14.54 0.38
N GLY A 121 -3.56 15.06 1.60
CA GLY A 121 -2.48 14.82 2.57
C GLY A 121 -2.86 13.71 3.54
N ILE A 122 -1.86 13.06 4.12
CA ILE A 122 -2.06 12.12 5.23
C ILE A 122 -1.54 12.76 6.52
N ALA A 123 -2.36 12.72 7.57
CA ALA A 123 -1.95 13.15 8.90
C ALA A 123 -0.99 12.13 9.54
N GLY A 124 -0.11 12.61 10.43
CA GLY A 124 0.88 11.78 11.11
C GLY A 124 2.24 11.73 10.41
N SER A 125 3.30 11.58 11.20
CA SER A 125 4.69 11.63 10.73
C SER A 125 5.15 10.36 10.01
N LYS A 126 4.42 9.24 10.13
CA LYS A 126 4.77 7.90 9.63
C LYS A 126 3.59 7.15 9.01
N SER A 127 2.75 7.86 8.26
CA SER A 127 1.44 7.34 7.83
C SER A 127 1.34 6.93 6.36
N PHE A 128 2.32 7.28 5.52
CA PHE A 128 2.32 6.86 4.12
C PHE A 128 2.73 5.39 3.99
N ASN A 129 1.84 4.60 3.39
CA ASN A 129 2.02 3.16 3.26
C ASN A 129 1.77 2.72 1.81
N CYS A 130 2.80 2.16 1.17
CA CYS A 130 2.68 1.41 -0.07
C CYS A 130 3.27 -0.01 0.06
N ASN A 131 3.27 -0.57 1.28
CA ASN A 131 3.81 -1.89 1.54
C ASN A 131 3.16 -2.93 0.62
N HIS A 132 3.96 -3.90 0.18
CA HIS A 132 3.54 -4.96 -0.74
C HIS A 132 3.12 -4.51 -2.15
N MET A 133 3.32 -3.24 -2.53
CA MET A 133 3.11 -2.78 -3.90
C MET A 133 3.86 -3.70 -4.90
N PRO A 134 3.17 -4.21 -5.94
CA PRO A 134 3.74 -5.25 -6.80
C PRO A 134 4.86 -4.74 -7.70
N ILE A 135 5.90 -5.56 -7.89
CA ILE A 135 6.96 -5.30 -8.87
C ILE A 135 6.48 -5.68 -10.27
N ILE A 136 6.48 -4.69 -11.18
CA ILE A 136 6.05 -4.84 -12.57
C ILE A 136 7.26 -4.97 -13.50
N GLU A 137 7.53 -6.18 -13.97
CA GLU A 137 8.62 -6.48 -14.92
C GLU A 137 8.14 -6.52 -16.38
N ASN A 138 6.88 -6.91 -16.61
CA ASN A 138 6.33 -7.06 -17.95
C ASN A 138 6.07 -5.69 -18.61
N GLU A 139 6.66 -5.47 -19.78
CA GLU A 139 6.54 -4.21 -20.53
C GLU A 139 5.11 -3.86 -20.96
N ASN A 140 4.28 -4.84 -21.31
CA ASN A 140 2.90 -4.58 -21.70
C ASN A 140 2.06 -4.12 -20.50
N VAL A 141 2.32 -4.69 -19.32
CA VAL A 141 1.69 -4.25 -18.05
C VAL A 141 2.16 -2.84 -17.68
N ARG A 142 3.46 -2.53 -17.85
CA ARG A 142 3.99 -1.17 -17.63
C ARG A 142 3.29 -0.14 -18.51
N LYS A 143 3.09 -0.45 -19.80
CA LYS A 143 2.37 0.43 -20.74
C LYS A 143 0.91 0.64 -20.33
N ALA A 144 0.21 -0.43 -19.94
CA ALA A 144 -1.16 -0.34 -19.45
C ALA A 144 -1.28 0.59 -18.22
N LEU A 145 -0.39 0.43 -17.24
CA LEU A 145 -0.36 1.28 -16.04
C LEU A 145 0.00 2.74 -16.35
N ALA A 146 0.89 2.97 -17.32
CA ALA A 146 1.23 4.31 -17.77
C ALA A 146 0.04 5.04 -18.42
N PHE A 147 -0.70 4.35 -19.30
CA PHE A 147 -1.94 4.89 -19.90
C PHE A 147 -3.05 5.08 -18.86
N TRP A 148 -3.17 4.18 -17.88
CA TRP A 148 -4.09 4.34 -16.75
C TRP A 148 -3.80 5.61 -15.96
N ARG A 149 -2.54 5.82 -15.55
CA ARG A 149 -2.12 7.03 -14.83
C ARG A 149 -2.45 8.30 -15.61
N GLU A 150 -2.17 8.30 -16.92
CA GLU A 150 -2.47 9.42 -17.81
C GLU A 150 -3.99 9.70 -17.87
N GLY A 151 -4.80 8.65 -18.07
CA GLY A 151 -6.26 8.76 -18.09
C GLY A 151 -6.82 9.30 -16.77
N LYS A 152 -6.31 8.81 -15.62
CA LYS A 152 -6.70 9.29 -14.28
C LYS A 152 -6.35 10.75 -14.07
N ARG A 153 -5.20 11.23 -14.58
CA ARG A 153 -4.86 12.66 -14.52
C ARG A 153 -5.83 13.50 -15.36
N LEU A 154 -6.12 13.04 -16.57
CA LEU A 154 -6.91 13.78 -17.55
C LEU A 154 -8.41 13.76 -17.27
N CYS A 155 -8.95 12.81 -16.51
CA CYS A 155 -10.39 12.68 -16.27
C CYS A 155 -11.03 13.88 -15.53
N HIS A 156 -10.22 14.81 -15.03
CA HIS A 156 -10.66 16.07 -14.42
C HIS A 156 -10.23 17.32 -15.21
N ILE A 157 -9.59 17.13 -16.36
CA ILE A 157 -8.99 18.19 -17.18
C ILE A 157 -9.57 18.15 -18.60
N HIS A 158 -9.59 16.97 -19.22
CA HIS A 158 -9.98 16.80 -20.61
C HIS A 158 -10.53 15.38 -20.90
N ASP A 159 -11.85 15.24 -20.85
CA ASP A 159 -12.57 13.96 -20.97
C ASP A 159 -12.21 13.17 -22.24
N SER A 160 -12.04 13.84 -23.38
CA SER A 160 -11.70 13.17 -24.66
C SER A 160 -10.32 12.48 -24.61
N TYR A 161 -9.29 13.16 -24.10
CA TYR A 161 -7.95 12.55 -23.97
C TYR A 161 -7.88 11.55 -22.82
N ALA A 162 -8.69 11.74 -21.76
CA ALA A 162 -8.86 10.72 -20.72
C ALA A 162 -9.46 9.44 -21.32
N PHE A 163 -10.52 9.56 -22.13
CA PHE A 163 -11.15 8.45 -22.84
C PHE A 163 -10.14 7.70 -23.70
N LEU A 164 -9.36 8.42 -24.53
CA LEU A 164 -8.32 7.81 -25.35
C LEU A 164 -7.24 7.11 -24.52
N SER A 165 -6.86 7.68 -23.38
CA SER A 165 -5.87 7.07 -22.49
C SER A 165 -6.38 5.77 -21.89
N PHE A 166 -7.62 5.73 -21.39
CA PHE A 166 -8.23 4.49 -20.90
C PHE A 166 -8.44 3.47 -22.03
N TYR A 167 -8.85 3.90 -23.23
CA TYR A 167 -8.97 3.01 -24.38
C TYR A 167 -7.60 2.37 -24.74
N LYS A 168 -6.51 3.14 -24.67
CA LYS A 168 -5.14 2.65 -24.92
C LYS A 168 -4.66 1.60 -23.91
N VAL A 169 -5.20 1.60 -22.68
CA VAL A 169 -4.93 0.52 -21.70
C VAL A 169 -5.28 -0.84 -22.30
N ILE A 170 -6.44 -0.94 -22.97
CA ILE A 170 -6.92 -2.17 -23.58
C ILE A 170 -6.31 -2.34 -24.98
N GLU A 171 -6.35 -1.31 -25.83
CA GLU A 171 -5.91 -1.41 -27.22
C GLU A 171 -4.44 -1.87 -27.34
N SER A 172 -3.56 -1.40 -26.46
CA SER A 172 -2.14 -1.77 -26.48
C SER A 172 -1.85 -3.24 -26.18
N GLN A 173 -2.86 -4.02 -25.78
CA GLN A 173 -2.73 -5.41 -25.32
C GLN A 173 -3.18 -6.43 -26.38
N PHE A 174 -3.74 -5.95 -27.50
CA PHE A 174 -4.24 -6.80 -28.58
C PHE A 174 -3.53 -6.47 -29.90
N SER A 175 -2.95 -7.49 -30.54
CA SER A 175 -2.53 -7.42 -31.94
C SER A 175 -3.69 -7.68 -32.92
N ASP A 176 -4.74 -8.36 -32.46
CA ASP A 176 -5.92 -8.72 -33.25
C ASP A 176 -7.15 -7.88 -32.83
N THR A 177 -7.58 -7.00 -33.72
CA THR A 177 -8.74 -6.12 -33.54
C THR A 177 -10.03 -6.90 -33.26
N LYS A 178 -10.23 -8.08 -33.85
CA LYS A 178 -11.46 -8.87 -33.63
C LYS A 178 -11.53 -9.40 -32.20
N LYS A 179 -10.38 -9.83 -31.64
CA LYS A 179 -10.29 -10.26 -30.24
C LYS A 179 -10.55 -9.12 -29.28
N LYS A 180 -9.99 -7.93 -29.55
CA LYS A 180 -10.25 -6.72 -28.78
C LYS A 180 -11.75 -6.39 -28.73
N VAL A 181 -12.41 -6.33 -29.87
CA VAL A 181 -13.85 -6.02 -29.96
C VAL A 181 -14.68 -7.07 -29.22
N LYS A 182 -14.37 -8.36 -29.40
CA LYS A 182 -15.05 -9.45 -28.68
C LYS A 182 -14.87 -9.34 -27.17
N TRP A 183 -13.66 -9.00 -26.70
CA TRP A 183 -13.39 -8.81 -25.28
C TRP A 183 -14.19 -7.62 -24.73
N ILE A 184 -14.17 -6.47 -25.40
CA ILE A 184 -14.93 -5.28 -24.98
C ILE A 184 -16.43 -5.59 -24.88
N ALA A 185 -16.99 -6.28 -25.87
CA ALA A 185 -18.41 -6.66 -25.86
C ALA A 185 -18.78 -7.53 -24.64
N ALA A 186 -17.98 -8.55 -24.35
CA ALA A 186 -18.19 -9.41 -23.18
C ALA A 186 -17.95 -8.67 -21.85
N ALA A 187 -16.97 -7.76 -21.83
CA ALA A 187 -16.61 -6.97 -20.66
C ALA A 187 -17.73 -5.98 -20.26
N ILE A 188 -18.40 -5.37 -21.24
CA ILE A 188 -19.52 -4.43 -20.99
C ILE A 188 -20.64 -5.07 -20.15
N ASP A 189 -20.90 -6.38 -20.34
CA ASP A 189 -21.93 -7.10 -19.58
C ASP A 189 -21.61 -7.26 -18.10
N ASN A 190 -20.34 -7.16 -17.71
CA ASN A 190 -19.89 -7.31 -16.34
C ASN A 190 -19.74 -5.98 -15.58
N LEU A 191 -20.03 -4.84 -16.23
CA LEU A 191 -19.92 -3.52 -15.61
C LEU A 191 -21.06 -3.30 -14.61
N THR A 192 -20.70 -2.83 -13.41
CA THR A 192 -21.64 -2.55 -12.31
C THR A 192 -21.70 -1.06 -11.98
N ASP A 193 -22.55 -0.70 -11.02
CA ASP A 193 -22.64 0.64 -10.44
C ASP A 193 -22.90 1.74 -11.49
N ARG A 194 -22.12 2.84 -11.45
CA ARG A 194 -22.29 3.97 -12.36
C ARG A 194 -22.02 3.60 -13.82
N ALA A 195 -21.03 2.75 -14.08
CA ALA A 195 -20.73 2.28 -15.42
C ALA A 195 -21.86 1.37 -15.94
N GLY A 196 -22.34 0.43 -15.13
CA GLY A 196 -23.48 -0.42 -15.45
C GLY A 196 -24.77 0.38 -15.70
N LYS A 197 -25.01 1.45 -14.92
CA LYS A 197 -26.12 2.38 -15.17
C LYS A 197 -26.01 3.05 -16.54
N ARG A 198 -24.83 3.57 -16.90
CA ARG A 198 -24.63 4.20 -18.22
C ARG A 198 -24.79 3.21 -19.37
N VAL A 199 -24.32 1.97 -19.20
CA VAL A 199 -24.56 0.87 -20.15
C VAL A 199 -26.06 0.60 -20.32
N ALA A 200 -26.83 0.60 -19.25
CA ALA A 200 -28.28 0.40 -19.32
C ALA A 200 -29.00 1.54 -20.07
N GLU A 201 -28.58 2.80 -19.87
CA GLU A 201 -29.10 3.96 -20.60
C GLU A 201 -28.87 3.81 -22.11
N LEU A 202 -27.63 3.52 -22.53
CA LEU A 202 -27.30 3.34 -23.95
C LEU A 202 -28.06 2.16 -24.59
N ARG A 203 -28.29 1.08 -23.84
CA ARG A 203 -29.11 -0.06 -24.30
C ARG A 203 -30.57 0.32 -24.52
N GLN A 204 -31.15 1.14 -23.65
CA GLN A 204 -32.53 1.61 -23.80
C GLN A 204 -32.69 2.50 -25.04
N GLU A 205 -31.63 3.22 -25.42
CA GLU A 205 -31.55 4.01 -26.66
C GLU A 205 -31.33 3.15 -27.92
N GLY A 206 -31.15 1.82 -27.78
CA GLY A 206 -30.90 0.90 -28.89
C GLY A 206 -29.49 0.98 -29.48
N ILE A 207 -28.53 1.55 -28.73
CA ILE A 207 -27.15 1.75 -29.19
C ILE A 207 -26.33 0.46 -29.03
N ASP A 208 -25.61 0.07 -30.08
CA ASP A 208 -24.52 -0.90 -29.97
C ASP A 208 -23.33 -0.24 -29.26
N ILE A 209 -23.21 -0.50 -27.96
CA ILE A 209 -22.22 0.15 -27.09
C ILE A 209 -20.79 -0.15 -27.54
N SER A 210 -20.49 -1.37 -27.97
CA SER A 210 -19.13 -1.73 -28.37
C SER A 210 -18.71 -0.94 -29.60
N ARG A 211 -19.61 -0.83 -30.58
CA ARG A 211 -19.42 -0.02 -31.78
C ARG A 211 -19.33 1.47 -31.43
N HIS A 212 -20.24 1.97 -30.60
CA HIS A 212 -20.31 3.36 -30.15
C HIS A 212 -19.03 3.85 -29.48
N LEU A 213 -18.44 3.06 -28.56
CA LEU A 213 -17.18 3.41 -27.91
C LEU A 213 -16.01 3.52 -28.89
N VAL A 214 -16.04 2.76 -29.99
CA VAL A 214 -15.01 2.79 -31.03
C VAL A 214 -15.21 3.96 -31.99
N GLU A 215 -16.41 4.08 -32.57
CA GLU A 215 -16.70 5.08 -33.61
C GLU A 215 -16.83 6.47 -33.00
N SER A 216 -17.85 6.68 -32.16
CA SER A 216 -18.19 7.99 -31.58
C SER A 216 -17.34 8.38 -30.37
N GLY A 217 -16.53 7.45 -29.86
CA GLY A 217 -15.50 7.68 -28.83
C GLY A 217 -14.10 7.74 -29.44
N ARG A 218 -13.44 6.59 -29.56
CA ARG A 218 -12.03 6.49 -29.96
C ARG A 218 -11.73 7.17 -31.30
N CYS A 219 -12.50 6.87 -32.36
CA CYS A 219 -12.26 7.41 -33.69
C CYS A 219 -12.61 8.89 -33.77
N ALA A 220 -13.77 9.29 -33.26
CA ALA A 220 -14.21 10.68 -33.29
C ALA A 220 -13.32 11.65 -32.48
N VAL A 221 -12.63 11.17 -31.44
CA VAL A 221 -11.63 11.97 -30.72
C VAL A 221 -10.27 11.95 -31.41
N ALA A 222 -9.85 10.81 -31.98
CA ALA A 222 -8.50 10.65 -32.52
C ALA A 222 -8.32 11.17 -33.96
N HIS A 223 -9.41 11.27 -34.73
CA HIS A 223 -9.37 11.62 -36.14
C HIS A 223 -10.15 12.90 -36.40
N ALA A 224 -9.49 13.92 -36.98
CA ALA A 224 -10.11 15.15 -37.44
C ALA A 224 -10.40 15.08 -38.95
N SER A 225 -11.07 14.01 -39.39
CA SER A 225 -11.40 13.83 -40.81
C SER A 225 -12.57 14.71 -41.23
N PHE A 226 -12.41 15.47 -42.31
CA PHE A 226 -13.40 16.43 -42.83
C PHE A 226 -14.81 15.84 -43.06
N GLU A 227 -14.93 14.54 -43.32
CA GLU A 227 -16.20 13.84 -43.59
C GLU A 227 -16.62 12.82 -42.50
N GLY A 228 -15.90 12.76 -41.38
CA GLY A 228 -16.16 11.80 -40.29
C GLY A 228 -16.92 12.40 -39.11
N GLU A 229 -17.49 11.54 -38.26
CA GLU A 229 -17.98 11.95 -36.94
C GLU A 229 -16.77 12.42 -36.11
N ILE A 230 -16.73 13.71 -35.77
CA ILE A 230 -15.68 14.33 -34.95
C ILE A 230 -16.31 14.80 -33.65
N VAL A 231 -15.57 14.71 -32.55
CA VAL A 231 -15.93 15.39 -31.31
C VAL A 231 -15.48 16.84 -31.41
N ASP A 232 -16.43 17.75 -31.56
CA ASP A 232 -16.16 19.17 -31.59
C ASP A 232 -16.13 19.73 -30.14
N PRO A 233 -14.99 20.26 -29.65
CA PRO A 233 -14.90 20.81 -28.30
C PRO A 233 -15.82 22.02 -28.05
N ASP A 234 -16.26 22.70 -29.11
CA ASP A 234 -17.19 23.84 -29.05
C ASP A 234 -18.67 23.40 -29.13
N VAL A 235 -18.95 22.10 -29.32
CA VAL A 235 -20.30 21.54 -29.29
C VAL A 235 -20.62 20.94 -27.91
N PRO A 236 -21.52 21.56 -27.11
CA PRO A 236 -21.77 21.11 -25.74
C PRO A 236 -22.36 19.70 -25.62
N SER A 237 -23.12 19.23 -26.62
CA SER A 237 -23.67 17.87 -26.63
C SER A 237 -22.59 16.81 -26.73
N ASP A 238 -21.54 17.04 -27.53
CA ASP A 238 -20.43 16.11 -27.69
C ASP A 238 -19.64 15.97 -26.40
N ARG A 239 -19.39 17.10 -25.73
CA ARG A 239 -18.73 17.12 -24.43
C ARG A 239 -19.53 16.38 -23.37
N ARG A 240 -20.84 16.63 -23.28
CA ARG A 240 -21.72 15.91 -22.32
C ARG A 240 -21.75 14.41 -22.58
N ARG A 241 -21.86 14.02 -23.86
CA ARG A 241 -21.88 12.61 -24.27
C ARG A 241 -20.58 11.90 -23.88
N LEU A 242 -19.42 12.44 -24.27
CA LEU A 242 -18.12 11.86 -23.90
C LEU A 242 -17.90 11.80 -22.39
N SER A 243 -18.29 12.85 -21.66
CA SER A 243 -18.18 12.88 -20.20
C SER A 243 -19.02 11.76 -19.56
N ALA A 244 -20.23 11.55 -20.06
CA ALA A 244 -21.11 10.47 -19.60
C ALA A 244 -20.56 9.09 -19.95
N ASP A 245 -19.92 8.93 -21.10
CA ASP A 245 -19.37 7.65 -21.56
C ASP A 245 -18.00 7.32 -20.96
N LEU A 246 -17.26 8.32 -20.46
CA LEU A 246 -15.92 8.18 -19.88
C LEU A 246 -15.88 7.15 -18.75
N ILE A 247 -16.93 7.09 -17.91
CA ILE A 247 -17.01 6.14 -16.79
C ILE A 247 -17.01 4.68 -17.26
N ILE A 248 -17.59 4.40 -18.43
CA ILE A 248 -17.56 3.05 -19.02
C ILE A 248 -16.12 2.71 -19.40
N MET A 249 -15.44 3.65 -20.07
CA MET A 249 -14.08 3.40 -20.55
C MET A 249 -13.06 3.28 -19.41
N GLU A 250 -13.20 4.10 -18.35
CA GLU A 250 -12.41 3.97 -17.13
C GLU A 250 -12.59 2.58 -16.49
N GLU A 251 -13.83 2.13 -16.30
CA GLU A 251 -14.09 0.85 -15.63
C GLU A 251 -13.70 -0.36 -16.48
N LEU A 252 -13.84 -0.30 -17.80
CA LEU A 252 -13.29 -1.33 -18.70
C LEU A 252 -11.75 -1.41 -18.58
N ALA A 253 -11.06 -0.26 -18.54
CA ALA A 253 -9.61 -0.23 -18.37
C ALA A 253 -9.18 -0.76 -16.99
N ARG A 254 -9.89 -0.38 -15.92
CA ARG A 254 -9.68 -0.89 -14.56
C ARG A 254 -9.86 -2.41 -14.52
N MET A 255 -10.94 -2.90 -15.11
CA MET A 255 -11.26 -4.33 -15.17
C MET A 255 -10.19 -5.10 -15.96
N TYR A 256 -9.70 -4.57 -17.07
CA TYR A 256 -8.61 -5.21 -17.82
C TYR A 256 -7.34 -5.34 -16.99
N ILE A 257 -6.91 -4.27 -16.29
CA ILE A 257 -5.70 -4.31 -15.45
C ILE A 257 -5.87 -5.29 -14.27
N ARG A 258 -7.03 -5.26 -13.61
CA ARG A 258 -7.33 -6.12 -12.47
C ARG A 258 -7.49 -7.60 -12.85
N ASP A 259 -8.27 -7.88 -13.90
CA ASP A 259 -8.75 -9.23 -14.17
C ASP A 259 -7.95 -9.93 -15.26
N GLU A 260 -7.45 -9.22 -16.27
CA GLU A 260 -6.66 -9.83 -17.35
C GLU A 260 -5.16 -9.76 -17.02
N LEU A 261 -4.68 -8.57 -16.61
CA LEU A 261 -3.27 -8.39 -16.25
C LEU A 261 -2.94 -8.82 -14.82
N LYS A 262 -3.96 -9.10 -14.01
CA LYS A 262 -3.83 -9.55 -12.61
C LYS A 262 -2.94 -8.65 -11.76
N VAL A 263 -2.98 -7.33 -12.00
CA VAL A 263 -2.26 -6.35 -11.18
C VAL A 263 -3.12 -6.01 -9.96
N PRO A 264 -2.72 -6.38 -8.74
CA PRO A 264 -3.50 -6.03 -7.56
C PRO A 264 -3.35 -4.53 -7.24
N ASP A 265 -4.42 -3.95 -6.70
CA ASP A 265 -4.38 -2.69 -5.95
C ASP A 265 -4.21 -2.97 -4.45
N SER A 266 -4.02 -1.93 -3.63
CA SER A 266 -3.85 -2.07 -2.18
C SER A 266 -4.98 -2.85 -1.50
N ARG A 267 -6.23 -2.61 -1.90
CA ARG A 267 -7.42 -3.23 -1.28
C ARG A 267 -7.58 -4.69 -1.65
N SER A 268 -7.38 -5.04 -2.93
CA SER A 268 -7.43 -6.42 -3.41
C SER A 268 -6.25 -7.22 -2.87
N LEU A 269 -5.06 -6.62 -2.77
CA LEU A 269 -3.90 -7.26 -2.19
C LEU A 269 -4.11 -7.56 -0.70
N TYR A 270 -4.58 -6.58 0.08
CA TYR A 270 -4.93 -6.78 1.49
C TYR A 270 -5.88 -7.97 1.73
N ARG A 271 -6.81 -8.22 0.80
CA ARG A 271 -7.76 -9.34 0.91
C ARG A 271 -7.21 -10.70 0.51
N SER A 272 -6.20 -10.73 -0.35
CA SER A 272 -5.77 -11.96 -1.05
C SER A 272 -4.34 -12.37 -0.75
N ARG A 273 -3.52 -11.47 -0.20
CA ARG A 273 -2.14 -11.74 0.14
C ARG A 273 -2.08 -12.75 1.29
N ASN A 274 -1.23 -13.75 1.12
CA ASN A 274 -0.81 -14.61 2.22
C ASN A 274 0.38 -13.97 2.94
N HIS A 275 0.11 -13.32 4.06
CA HIS A 275 1.10 -12.65 4.91
C HIS A 275 2.01 -13.64 5.65
N LEU A 276 1.61 -14.91 5.78
CA LEU A 276 2.43 -15.96 6.40
C LEU A 276 3.45 -16.59 5.43
N SER A 277 3.27 -16.42 4.13
CA SER A 277 4.11 -17.05 3.11
C SER A 277 5.63 -16.77 3.23
N PRO A 278 6.10 -15.60 3.72
CA PRO A 278 7.51 -15.38 3.99
C PRO A 278 8.15 -16.40 4.95
N TRP A 279 7.34 -17.02 5.81
CA TRP A 279 7.77 -17.96 6.85
C TRP A 279 7.46 -19.42 6.51
N ASP A 280 6.92 -19.71 5.33
CA ASP A 280 6.61 -21.08 4.88
C ASP A 280 7.82 -22.02 5.01
N SER A 281 9.03 -21.51 4.78
CA SER A 281 10.28 -22.29 4.84
C SER A 281 10.65 -22.77 6.24
N LEU A 282 10.02 -22.23 7.28
CA LEU A 282 10.18 -22.67 8.67
C LEU A 282 9.36 -23.93 8.98
N ILE A 283 8.45 -24.33 8.08
CA ILE A 283 7.48 -25.39 8.32
C ILE A 283 7.70 -26.52 7.31
N PRO A 284 7.71 -27.80 7.75
CA PRO A 284 7.77 -28.92 6.82
C PRO A 284 6.63 -28.86 5.78
N PRO A 285 6.88 -29.15 4.50
CA PRO A 285 5.88 -29.01 3.44
C PRO A 285 4.56 -29.76 3.70
N ASP A 286 4.63 -30.96 4.27
CA ASP A 286 3.45 -31.78 4.59
C ASP A 286 2.60 -31.14 5.69
N THR A 287 3.24 -30.63 6.75
CA THR A 287 2.58 -29.88 7.84
C THR A 287 1.92 -28.61 7.31
N LEU A 288 2.64 -27.87 6.45
CA LEU A 288 2.15 -26.63 5.85
C LEU A 288 0.92 -26.86 4.98
N GLU A 289 0.91 -27.94 4.19
CA GLU A 289 -0.24 -28.28 3.34
C GLU A 289 -1.47 -28.67 4.17
N ILE A 290 -1.29 -29.42 5.26
CA ILE A 290 -2.37 -29.73 6.21
C ILE A 290 -2.95 -28.44 6.79
N LEU A 291 -2.10 -27.51 7.24
CA LEU A 291 -2.55 -26.23 7.81
C LEU A 291 -3.33 -25.39 6.78
N ARG A 292 -2.84 -25.30 5.54
CA ARG A 292 -3.51 -24.57 4.45
C ARG A 292 -4.86 -25.17 4.06
N CYS A 293 -4.97 -26.49 4.12
CA CYS A 293 -6.24 -27.19 3.93
C CYS A 293 -7.18 -27.06 5.13
N GLY A 294 -6.75 -26.38 6.21
CA GLY A 294 -7.57 -26.20 7.40
C GLY A 294 -7.59 -27.41 8.33
N GLY A 295 -6.62 -28.31 8.22
CA GLY A 295 -6.47 -29.46 9.10
C GLY A 295 -5.74 -29.13 10.39
N THR A 296 -5.49 -30.17 11.19
CA THR A 296 -4.72 -30.09 12.43
C THR A 296 -3.59 -31.11 12.35
N PRO A 297 -2.35 -30.69 12.04
CA PRO A 297 -1.22 -31.61 12.01
C PRO A 297 -0.96 -32.19 13.41
N GLU A 298 -0.46 -33.43 13.45
CA GLU A 298 -0.10 -34.10 14.72
C GLU A 298 1.05 -33.38 15.44
N ASP A 299 1.95 -32.76 14.68
CA ASP A 299 3.07 -32.00 15.19
C ASP A 299 3.26 -30.68 14.43
N CYS A 300 3.45 -29.60 15.18
CA CYS A 300 3.77 -28.26 14.68
C CYS A 300 4.91 -27.62 15.49
N SER A 301 5.77 -28.44 16.13
CA SER A 301 6.86 -27.96 16.99
C SER A 301 7.96 -27.20 16.25
N CYS A 302 7.95 -27.17 14.91
CA CYS A 302 8.92 -26.44 14.10
C CYS A 302 8.94 -24.92 14.38
N LEU A 303 7.82 -24.37 14.87
CA LEU A 303 7.74 -22.97 15.31
C LEU A 303 8.07 -22.80 16.80
N HIS A 304 8.12 -23.89 17.57
CA HIS A 304 8.39 -23.83 19.00
C HIS A 304 9.87 -23.52 19.27
N GLY A 305 10.13 -22.62 20.20
CA GLY A 305 11.47 -22.17 20.59
C GLY A 305 12.10 -21.17 19.63
N LEU A 306 11.44 -20.78 18.53
CA LEU A 306 11.96 -19.75 17.64
C LEU A 306 12.11 -18.42 18.39
N THR A 307 13.24 -17.76 18.21
CA THR A 307 13.44 -16.38 18.68
C THR A 307 12.92 -15.41 17.62
N VAL A 308 12.00 -14.54 18.00
CA VAL A 308 11.43 -13.52 17.13
C VAL A 308 11.42 -12.16 17.80
N SER A 309 11.47 -11.10 16.99
CA SER A 309 11.24 -9.74 17.48
C SER A 309 9.81 -9.32 17.21
N VAL A 310 9.19 -8.64 18.16
CA VAL A 310 7.89 -7.98 17.99
C VAL A 310 8.12 -6.49 17.79
N GLY A 311 7.59 -5.95 16.69
CA GLY A 311 7.73 -4.54 16.32
C GLY A 311 6.41 -3.89 15.97
N LEU A 312 6.48 -2.60 15.68
CA LEU A 312 5.40 -1.83 15.08
C LEU A 312 5.87 -1.32 13.73
N TRP A 313 5.09 -1.52 12.67
CA TRP A 313 5.38 -0.89 11.40
C TRP A 313 5.12 0.62 11.50
N PRO A 314 6.01 1.50 10.99
CA PRO A 314 7.30 1.25 10.35
C PRO A 314 8.51 1.41 11.31
N ASP A 315 8.28 1.41 12.62
CA ASP A 315 9.26 1.71 13.66
C ASP A 315 10.23 0.57 13.97
N GLY A 316 9.87 -0.66 13.58
CA GLY A 316 10.66 -1.85 13.82
C GLY A 316 10.48 -2.40 15.24
N PRO A 317 11.44 -3.19 15.74
CA PRO A 317 11.33 -3.87 17.02
C PRO A 317 11.11 -2.92 18.21
N ILE A 318 10.18 -3.28 19.09
CA ILE A 318 9.98 -2.57 20.36
C ILE A 318 11.10 -2.98 21.31
N LYS A 319 11.70 -2.00 21.98
CA LYS A 319 12.72 -2.25 23.01
C LYS A 319 12.16 -3.15 24.11
N GLY A 320 12.87 -4.22 24.47
CA GLY A 320 12.44 -5.26 25.42
C GLY A 320 11.68 -6.43 24.77
N LEU A 321 11.28 -6.31 23.50
CA LEU A 321 10.57 -7.36 22.73
C LEU A 321 11.36 -7.80 21.49
N GLU A 322 12.65 -7.48 21.41
CA GLU A 322 13.51 -7.87 20.28
C GLU A 322 13.83 -9.37 20.28
N LYS A 323 13.70 -10.02 21.44
CA LYS A 323 13.97 -11.44 21.64
C LYS A 323 12.85 -12.08 22.45
N MET A 324 11.79 -12.44 21.75
CA MET A 324 10.69 -13.22 22.29
C MET A 324 10.86 -14.69 21.89
N THR A 325 10.69 -15.60 22.84
CA THR A 325 10.64 -17.03 22.58
C THR A 325 9.22 -17.41 22.20
N MET A 326 9.10 -18.08 21.06
CA MET A 326 7.84 -18.50 20.49
C MET A 326 7.42 -19.88 21.01
N HIS A 327 6.21 -20.01 21.52
CA HIS A 327 5.63 -21.26 21.99
C HIS A 327 4.33 -21.56 21.26
N VAL A 328 4.23 -22.73 20.63
CA VAL A 328 2.98 -23.24 20.07
C VAL A 328 2.09 -23.69 21.22
N ASP A 329 0.97 -23.01 21.45
CA ASP A 329 0.01 -23.32 22.51
C ASP A 329 -1.04 -24.34 22.04
N SER A 330 -1.59 -24.11 20.85
CA SER A 330 -2.54 -25.04 20.23
C SER A 330 -2.58 -24.87 18.71
N VAL A 331 -2.98 -25.94 18.03
CA VAL A 331 -3.25 -25.94 16.59
C VAL A 331 -4.63 -26.49 16.34
N LYS A 332 -5.46 -25.76 15.60
CA LYS A 332 -6.82 -26.20 15.27
C LYS A 332 -7.30 -25.55 14.00
N ASP A 333 -7.93 -26.33 13.11
CA ASP A 333 -8.60 -25.85 11.90
C ASP A 333 -7.70 -25.01 10.95
N GLY A 334 -6.38 -25.26 10.94
CA GLY A 334 -5.39 -24.48 10.18
C GLY A 334 -4.87 -23.22 10.89
N VAL A 335 -5.31 -22.98 12.12
CA VAL A 335 -4.88 -21.86 12.97
C VAL A 335 -3.89 -22.34 14.01
N VAL A 336 -2.73 -21.69 14.06
CA VAL A 336 -1.70 -21.94 15.09
C VAL A 336 -1.76 -20.79 16.10
N LYS A 337 -2.12 -21.10 17.35
CA LYS A 337 -2.06 -20.15 18.46
C LYS A 337 -0.65 -20.12 19.03
N MET A 338 -0.02 -18.96 18.95
CA MET A 338 1.35 -18.72 19.37
C MET A 338 1.38 -17.81 20.58
N VAL A 339 2.15 -18.21 21.58
CA VAL A 339 2.46 -17.42 22.77
C VAL A 339 3.92 -16.99 22.68
N LEU A 340 4.15 -15.69 22.69
CA LEU A 340 5.48 -15.10 22.69
C LEU A 340 5.81 -14.63 24.10
N ILE A 341 6.97 -15.04 24.62
CA ILE A 341 7.42 -14.69 25.97
C ILE A 341 8.80 -14.03 25.88
N ASN A 342 9.00 -12.88 26.53
CA ASN A 342 10.31 -12.22 26.54
C ASN A 342 11.36 -13.01 27.34
N GLU A 343 12.65 -12.70 27.17
CA GLU A 343 13.76 -13.42 27.86
C GLU A 343 13.58 -13.48 29.39
N ARG A 344 12.97 -12.45 29.99
CA ARG A 344 12.73 -12.36 31.43
C ARG A 344 11.49 -13.13 31.90
N LYS A 345 10.65 -13.62 31.00
CA LYS A 345 9.34 -14.20 31.30
C LYS A 345 8.39 -13.25 32.05
N THR A 346 8.47 -11.96 31.76
CA THR A 346 7.66 -10.89 32.36
C THR A 346 6.66 -10.27 31.40
N VAL A 347 6.79 -10.50 30.09
CA VAL A 347 5.83 -10.05 29.06
C VAL A 347 5.39 -11.24 28.22
N LEU A 348 4.08 -11.38 28.02
CA LEU A 348 3.45 -12.39 27.19
C LEU A 348 2.54 -11.74 26.15
N LEU A 349 2.72 -12.12 24.89
CA LEU A 349 1.89 -11.67 23.78
C LEU A 349 1.33 -12.87 23.02
N ILE A 350 0.09 -12.78 22.53
CA ILE A 350 -0.58 -13.88 21.82
C ILE A 350 -0.89 -13.48 20.39
N PHE A 351 -0.58 -14.39 19.45
CA PHE A 351 -0.87 -14.26 18.04
C PHE A 351 -1.56 -15.52 17.51
N PHE A 352 -2.46 -15.35 16.55
CA PHE A 352 -3.06 -16.44 15.79
C PHE A 352 -2.59 -16.39 14.35
N LEU A 353 -1.90 -17.44 13.91
CA LEU A 353 -1.44 -17.59 12.54
C LEU A 353 -2.46 -18.47 11.81
N ASP A 354 -3.32 -17.85 11.00
CA ASP A 354 -4.33 -18.55 10.20
C ASP A 354 -3.78 -18.85 8.81
N TYR A 355 -3.33 -20.09 8.60
CA TYR A 355 -2.75 -20.54 7.33
C TYR A 355 -3.78 -20.72 6.22
N ARG A 356 -5.08 -20.79 6.56
CA ARG A 356 -6.15 -20.92 5.56
C ARG A 356 -6.42 -19.58 4.90
N SER A 357 -6.50 -18.50 5.69
CA SER A 357 -6.67 -17.15 5.17
C SER A 357 -5.35 -16.46 4.83
N GLY A 358 -4.23 -16.97 5.35
CA GLY A 358 -2.91 -16.36 5.20
C GLY A 358 -2.72 -15.11 6.06
N LYS A 359 -3.42 -15.02 7.20
CA LYS A 359 -3.46 -13.83 8.06
C LYS A 359 -2.88 -14.10 9.43
N ILE A 360 -2.41 -13.04 10.09
CA ILE A 360 -1.96 -13.07 11.48
C ILE A 360 -2.82 -12.11 12.29
N HIS A 361 -3.35 -12.58 13.41
CA HIS A 361 -4.17 -11.76 14.30
C HIS A 361 -3.47 -11.58 15.65
N THR A 362 -3.40 -10.34 16.09
CA THR A 362 -2.96 -10.01 17.46
C THR A 362 -4.13 -10.21 18.43
N ASN A 363 -3.89 -10.93 19.54
CA ASN A 363 -4.83 -11.02 20.65
C ASN A 363 -4.33 -10.14 21.80
N LEU A 364 -5.04 -9.02 22.01
CA LEU A 364 -4.73 -8.06 23.08
C LEU A 364 -5.36 -8.44 24.43
N GLU A 365 -6.34 -9.35 24.46
CA GLU A 365 -7.08 -9.70 25.69
C GLU A 365 -6.31 -10.70 26.56
N ASP A 366 -5.67 -11.67 25.92
CA ASP A 366 -4.96 -12.76 26.60
C ASP A 366 -3.45 -12.49 26.78
N GLY A 367 -2.98 -11.34 26.30
CA GLY A 367 -1.61 -10.85 26.51
C GLY A 367 -1.48 -10.04 27.79
N GLY A 368 -0.26 -9.89 28.32
CA GLY A 368 -0.05 -9.11 29.52
C GLY A 368 1.34 -9.20 30.15
N LEU A 369 1.46 -8.56 31.30
CA LEU A 369 2.59 -8.71 32.20
C LEU A 369 2.42 -9.98 33.04
N ILE A 370 3.49 -10.76 33.18
CA ILE A 370 3.52 -11.98 33.99
C ILE A 370 4.30 -11.71 35.28
N TYR A 371 3.72 -12.13 36.41
CA TYR A 371 4.36 -12.11 37.73
C TYR A 371 4.71 -13.55 38.11
N GLY A 372 5.88 -14.01 37.65
CA GLY A 372 6.35 -15.39 37.81
C GLY A 372 7.64 -15.46 38.60
N GLU A 373 8.65 -16.13 38.04
CA GLU A 373 10.01 -16.21 38.61
C GLU A 373 10.65 -14.82 38.75
N ASN A 374 10.38 -13.94 37.79
CA ASN A 374 10.77 -12.54 37.82
C ASN A 374 9.51 -11.67 37.94
N SER A 375 9.63 -10.57 38.68
CA SER A 375 8.64 -9.50 38.66
C SER A 375 8.89 -8.56 37.47
N PRO A 376 7.83 -8.08 36.79
CA PRO A 376 7.96 -7.03 35.78
C PRO A 376 8.64 -5.79 36.35
N GLU A 377 9.57 -5.22 35.59
CA GLU A 377 10.14 -3.91 35.88
C GLU A 377 9.50 -2.83 35.02
N GLU A 378 9.80 -1.57 35.32
CA GLU A 378 9.31 -0.43 34.55
C GLU A 378 9.58 -0.55 33.05
N ALA A 379 10.74 -1.11 32.67
CA ALA A 379 11.08 -1.36 31.28
C ALA A 379 10.11 -2.35 30.61
N ASP A 380 9.70 -3.42 31.31
CA ASP A 380 8.75 -4.40 30.79
C ASP A 380 7.35 -3.79 30.64
N VAL A 381 6.94 -2.95 31.59
CA VAL A 381 5.68 -2.18 31.53
C VAL A 381 5.69 -1.26 30.32
N LEU A 382 6.79 -0.54 30.10
CA LEU A 382 6.95 0.33 28.94
C LEU A 382 6.85 -0.45 27.63
N SER A 383 7.57 -1.57 27.50
CA SER A 383 7.54 -2.44 26.32
C SER A 383 6.12 -2.94 26.02
N TYR A 384 5.44 -3.49 27.02
CA TYR A 384 4.08 -4.01 26.86
C TYR A 384 3.07 -2.90 26.54
N ALA A 385 3.12 -1.78 27.27
CA ALA A 385 2.24 -0.64 27.03
C ALA A 385 2.45 -0.03 25.64
N THR A 386 3.70 0.07 25.18
CA THR A 386 4.01 0.50 23.80
C THR A 386 3.35 -0.43 22.79
N PHE A 387 3.52 -1.74 22.91
CA PHE A 387 2.84 -2.69 22.03
C PHE A 387 1.32 -2.53 22.08
N PHE A 388 0.74 -2.61 23.27
CA PHE A 388 -0.71 -2.64 23.48
C PHE A 388 -1.40 -1.38 22.95
N TYR A 389 -0.96 -0.19 23.38
CA TYR A 389 -1.67 1.05 23.03
C TYR A 389 -1.48 1.46 21.58
N HIS A 390 -0.32 1.18 20.97
CA HIS A 390 -0.16 1.43 19.54
C HIS A 390 -1.01 0.48 18.70
N VAL A 391 -1.06 -0.82 19.02
CA VAL A 391 -1.92 -1.77 18.30
C VAL A 391 -3.40 -1.44 18.50
N LEU A 392 -3.82 -1.08 19.72
CA LEU A 392 -5.17 -0.60 20.02
C LEU A 392 -5.52 0.68 19.22
N GLY A 393 -4.53 1.53 18.98
CA GLY A 393 -4.63 2.74 18.15
C GLY A 393 -4.51 2.49 16.64
N ASN A 394 -4.81 1.27 16.17
CA ASN A 394 -4.71 0.83 14.76
C ASN A 394 -3.27 0.78 14.20
N GLY A 395 -2.26 0.70 15.06
CA GLY A 395 -0.89 0.38 14.65
C GLY A 395 -0.78 -1.06 14.13
N ILE A 396 0.13 -1.27 13.18
CA ILE A 396 0.38 -2.58 12.58
C ILE A 396 1.51 -3.25 13.37
N ALA A 397 1.22 -4.35 14.06
CA ALA A 397 2.25 -5.17 14.69
C ALA A 397 2.99 -5.99 13.63
N GLU A 398 4.29 -6.19 13.82
CA GLU A 398 5.12 -7.03 12.94
C GLU A 398 5.88 -8.07 13.76
N LEU A 399 6.00 -9.28 13.20
CA LEU A 399 6.91 -10.30 13.70
C LEU A 399 8.07 -10.46 12.71
N ALA A 400 9.30 -10.47 13.21
CA ALA A 400 10.49 -10.72 12.39
C ALA A 400 11.33 -11.87 12.95
N HIS A 401 11.90 -12.66 12.03
CA HIS A 401 12.75 -13.81 12.34
C HIS A 401 13.95 -13.87 11.39
N GLY A 402 15.15 -13.69 11.94
CA GLY A 402 16.40 -13.78 11.18
C GLY A 402 16.44 -12.81 9.99
N SER A 403 16.62 -13.35 8.79
CA SER A 403 16.64 -12.59 7.52
C SER A 403 15.38 -12.75 6.68
N LEU A 404 14.37 -13.45 7.21
CA LEU A 404 13.09 -13.59 6.52
C LEU A 404 12.37 -12.25 6.49
N GLU A 405 11.55 -12.07 5.45
CA GLU A 405 10.66 -10.92 5.36
C GLU A 405 9.74 -10.89 6.62
N PRO A 406 9.60 -9.73 7.29
CA PRO A 406 8.69 -9.58 8.41
C PRO A 406 7.25 -9.89 8.00
N ILE A 407 6.49 -10.46 8.94
CA ILE A 407 5.07 -10.70 8.75
C ILE A 407 4.28 -9.64 9.53
N ASP A 408 3.45 -8.88 8.81
CA ASP A 408 2.58 -7.85 9.34
C ASP A 408 1.24 -8.44 9.79
N CYS A 409 0.79 -8.03 10.97
CA CYS A 409 -0.45 -8.49 11.58
C CYS A 409 -1.64 -7.65 11.10
N GLU A 410 -2.82 -8.26 11.12
CA GLU A 410 -4.08 -7.57 10.88
C GLU A 410 -4.27 -6.43 11.87
N VAL A 411 -4.72 -5.28 11.35
CA VAL A 411 -5.06 -4.11 12.17
C VAL A 411 -6.18 -4.48 13.14
N VAL A 412 -5.94 -4.26 14.43
CA VAL A 412 -6.98 -4.43 15.45
C VAL A 412 -7.95 -3.27 15.34
N ILE A 413 -9.24 -3.57 15.13
CA ILE A 413 -10.31 -2.58 15.10
C ILE A 413 -11.01 -2.61 16.46
N PRO A 414 -10.77 -1.63 17.34
CA PRO A 414 -11.44 -1.56 18.64
C PRO A 414 -12.93 -1.26 18.44
N VAL A 415 -13.79 -2.00 19.15
CA VAL A 415 -15.25 -1.86 19.08
C VAL A 415 -15.76 -1.32 20.41
N ASN A 416 -16.69 -0.36 20.38
CA ASN A 416 -17.31 0.28 21.55
C ASN A 416 -16.36 1.05 22.48
N ILE A 417 -15.17 1.42 22.02
CA ILE A 417 -14.23 2.29 22.75
C ILE A 417 -13.63 3.35 21.83
N ILE A 418 -13.20 4.47 22.40
CA ILE A 418 -12.31 5.42 21.73
C ILE A 418 -10.91 5.12 22.29
N PRO A 419 -9.96 4.62 21.48
CA PRO A 419 -8.60 4.39 21.95
C PRO A 419 -7.98 5.69 22.49
N PRO A 420 -7.29 5.63 23.65
CA PRO A 420 -6.57 6.78 24.14
C PRO A 420 -5.40 7.14 23.21
N ASN A 421 -4.86 8.35 23.35
CA ASN A 421 -3.59 8.67 22.71
C ASN A 421 -2.50 7.70 23.24
N PRO A 422 -1.80 6.94 22.37
CA PRO A 422 -0.83 5.95 22.82
C PRO A 422 0.29 6.54 23.68
N GLU A 423 0.83 7.71 23.32
CA GLU A 423 1.94 8.31 24.06
C GLU A 423 1.56 8.71 25.49
N GLU A 424 0.33 9.20 25.67
CA GLU A 424 -0.20 9.59 26.98
C GLU A 424 -0.50 8.34 27.82
N ALA A 425 -1.19 7.36 27.24
CA ALA A 425 -1.55 6.11 27.92
C ALA A 425 -0.32 5.29 28.37
N ILE A 426 0.74 5.28 27.56
CA ILE A 426 2.02 4.65 27.92
C ILE A 426 2.64 5.34 29.14
N LYS A 427 2.69 6.68 29.16
CA LYS A 427 3.22 7.45 30.29
C LYS A 427 2.42 7.21 31.57
N GLU A 428 1.10 7.19 31.47
CA GLU A 428 0.20 6.89 32.60
C GLU A 428 0.41 5.47 33.15
N ALA A 429 0.55 4.47 32.28
CA ALA A 429 0.82 3.09 32.70
C ALA A 429 2.13 2.97 33.48
N VAL A 430 3.20 3.59 32.98
CA VAL A 430 4.50 3.63 33.67
C VAL A 430 4.41 4.39 35.00
N GLN A 431 3.73 5.53 35.05
CA GLN A 431 3.56 6.29 36.28
C GLN A 431 2.77 5.52 37.34
N ARG A 432 1.68 4.86 36.93
CA ARG A 432 0.87 4.02 37.82
C ARG A 432 1.70 2.91 38.43
N PHE A 433 2.50 2.21 37.62
CA PHE A 433 3.40 1.17 38.10
C PHE A 433 4.38 1.70 39.17
N ARG A 434 5.02 2.86 38.93
CA ARG A 434 5.91 3.50 39.91
C ARG A 434 5.21 3.81 41.23
N SER A 435 3.98 4.33 41.18
CA SER A 435 3.21 4.66 42.38
C SER A 435 2.80 3.42 43.18
N GLU A 436 2.38 2.35 42.51
CA GLU A 436 2.04 1.08 43.15
C GLU A 436 3.26 0.44 43.82
N HIS A 437 4.43 0.48 43.17
CA HIS A 437 5.68 -0.04 43.73
C HIS A 437 6.12 0.75 44.99
N ALA A 438 6.08 2.08 44.92
CA ALA A 438 6.42 2.94 46.06
C ALA A 438 5.44 2.78 47.24
N ALA A 439 4.16 2.51 46.96
CA ALA A 439 3.17 2.25 48.00
C ALA A 439 3.38 0.90 48.70
N ASN A 440 3.85 -0.12 47.97
CA ASN A 440 4.18 -1.43 48.53
C ASN A 440 5.47 -1.39 49.36
N GLU A 441 6.51 -0.69 48.90
CA GLU A 441 7.75 -0.49 49.67
C GLU A 441 7.52 0.26 51.00
N ASN A 442 6.55 1.18 51.05
CA ASN A 442 6.17 1.88 52.26
C ASN A 442 5.25 1.06 53.20
N LYS A 443 4.67 -0.05 52.75
CA LYS A 443 3.90 -0.99 53.60
C LYS A 443 4.76 -2.08 54.21
N GLU A 444 5.91 -2.37 53.61
CA GLU A 444 6.87 -3.38 54.10
C GLU A 444 7.95 -2.80 55.04
N ARG A 445 8.02 -1.46 55.16
CA ARG A 445 8.78 -0.74 56.17
C ARG A 445 7.90 -0.41 57.37
#